data_AF-A0A934BJG7-F1
#
_entry.id   AF-A0A934BJG7-F1
#
_cell.length_a   1.000
_cell.length_b   1.000
_cell.length_c   1.000
_cell.angle_alpha   90.00
_cell.angle_beta   90.00
_cell.angle_gamma   90.00
#
_symmetry.space_group_name_H-M   'P 1'
#
loop_
_entity.id
_entity.type
_entity.pdbx_description
1 polymer ?
#
loop_
_entity_poly.entity_id
_entity_poly.type
_entity_poly.pdbx_seq_one_letter_code
_entity_poly.pdbx_strand_id
1 'polypeptide(L)'
;MEFITHKIDTYILRECPSNKHDLIIEATKVIDLYSGKNHVASAYFTEENFCRPDAIFCEGKIHFYAPVHQYEAVIEQLNMGKSIYVAWTPLSGSNVPGYGEAYFFNEFKTTFEFETEQTLVQ
;
A
#
# COMPACT_ATOMS: atom_id res chain seq x y z
N MET A 1 13.21 -11.38 -13.28
CA MET A 1 12.68 -10.54 -12.20
C MET A 1 11.17 -10.61 -12.29
N GLU A 2 10.52 -11.08 -11.22
CA GLU A 2 9.09 -11.36 -11.25
C GLU A 2 8.32 -10.14 -10.74
N PHE A 3 7.38 -9.68 -11.56
CA PHE A 3 6.44 -8.62 -11.24
C PHE A 3 5.21 -9.27 -10.60
N ILE A 4 4.85 -8.82 -9.39
CA ILE A 4 3.76 -9.40 -8.62
C ILE A 4 2.58 -8.45 -8.65
N THR A 5 1.37 -8.97 -8.86
CA THR A 5 0.14 -8.17 -8.86
C THR A 5 -1.02 -8.98 -8.32
N HIS A 6 -1.82 -8.34 -7.47
CA HIS A 6 -3.04 -8.92 -6.95
C HIS A 6 -4.21 -7.94 -7.09
N LYS A 7 -5.35 -8.45 -7.58
CA LYS A 7 -6.64 -7.76 -7.45
C LYS A 7 -7.14 -7.89 -6.02
N ILE A 8 -7.58 -6.79 -5.43
CA ILE A 8 -8.10 -6.77 -4.07
C ILE A 8 -9.62 -6.91 -4.11
N ASP A 9 -10.13 -7.96 -3.45
CA ASP A 9 -11.56 -8.27 -3.38
C ASP A 9 -12.14 -7.92 -2.00
N THR A 10 -11.34 -8.06 -0.94
CA THR A 10 -11.74 -7.73 0.43
C THR A 10 -10.57 -7.12 1.19
N TYR A 11 -10.87 -6.41 2.27
CA TYR A 11 -9.86 -5.77 3.11
C TYR A 11 -10.29 -5.73 4.57
N ILE A 12 -9.30 -5.62 5.45
CA ILE A 12 -9.51 -5.44 6.90
C ILE A 12 -8.73 -4.21 7.34
N LEU A 13 -9.43 -3.33 8.06
CA LEU A 13 -8.82 -2.17 8.71
C LEU A 13 -8.25 -2.58 10.06
N ARG A 14 -7.02 -2.17 10.35
CA ARG A 14 -6.40 -2.34 11.66
C ARG A 14 -5.82 -1.02 12.16
N GLU A 15 -6.02 -0.77 13.45
CA GLU A 15 -5.21 0.20 14.16
C GLU A 15 -3.82 -0.39 14.39
N CYS A 16 -2.79 0.45 14.30
CA CYS A 16 -1.42 -0.01 14.49
C CYS A 16 -1.21 -0.38 15.97
N PRO A 17 -0.69 -1.58 16.30
CA PRO A 17 -0.37 -1.90 17.68
C PRO A 17 0.70 -0.95 18.18
N SER A 18 0.41 -0.21 19.25
CA SER A 18 1.27 0.84 19.83
C SER A 18 2.59 0.34 20.43
N ASN A 19 3.01 -0.90 20.12
CA ASN A 19 4.15 -1.56 20.74
C ASN A 19 5.24 -1.91 19.72
N LYS A 20 6.22 -1.01 19.67
CA LYS A 20 7.67 -1.22 19.53
C LYS A 20 8.10 -2.64 19.12
N HIS A 21 8.52 -2.79 17.86
CA HIS A 21 9.68 -3.59 17.46
C HIS A 21 10.12 -3.12 16.05
N ASP A 22 11.25 -2.40 16.00
CA ASP A 22 12.22 -2.05 14.94
C ASP A 22 11.85 -1.83 13.45
N LEU A 23 10.60 -2.02 13.02
CA LEU A 23 10.16 -1.75 11.65
C LEU A 23 8.85 -0.94 11.59
N ILE A 24 7.93 -1.15 12.52
CA ILE A 24 6.58 -0.56 12.50
C ILE A 24 6.49 0.60 13.50
N ILE A 25 7.22 1.70 13.30
CA ILE A 25 7.29 2.78 14.31
C ILE A 25 6.33 3.94 14.02
N GLU A 26 5.80 4.11 12.81
CA GLU A 26 5.08 5.37 12.48
C GLU A 26 3.78 5.18 11.68
N ALA A 27 3.32 3.94 11.51
CA ALA A 27 2.06 3.70 10.84
C ALA A 27 0.89 4.07 11.78
N THR A 28 0.02 4.97 11.33
CA THR A 28 -1.18 5.37 12.08
C THR A 28 -2.37 4.50 11.70
N LYS A 29 -2.41 4.01 10.45
CA LYS A 29 -3.48 3.16 9.92
C LYS A 29 -2.87 2.01 9.12
N VAL A 30 -3.48 0.83 9.17
CA VAL A 30 -3.06 -0.34 8.39
C VAL A 30 -4.26 -0.92 7.66
N ILE A 31 -4.05 -1.26 6.39
CA ILE A 31 -5.01 -2.02 5.59
C ILE A 31 -4.39 -3.37 5.23
N ASP A 32 -5.02 -4.45 5.68
CA ASP A 32 -4.74 -5.79 5.15
C ASP A 32 -5.62 -6.05 3.94
N LEU A 33 -5.01 -6.51 2.86
CA LEU A 33 -5.59 -6.61 1.53
C LEU A 33 -5.66 -8.07 1.11
N TYR A 34 -6.83 -8.49 0.64
CA TYR A 34 -7.11 -9.88 0.31
C TYR A 34 -7.52 -10.05 -1.14
N SER A 35 -6.97 -11.07 -1.79
CA SER A 35 -7.39 -11.55 -3.10
C SER A 35 -8.07 -12.91 -2.92
N GLY A 36 -9.37 -12.97 -3.17
CA GLY A 36 -10.23 -14.06 -2.72
C GLY A 36 -10.15 -14.26 -1.21
N LYS A 37 -9.62 -15.41 -0.78
CA LYS A 37 -9.42 -15.77 0.64
C LYS A 37 -7.99 -15.56 1.14
N ASN A 38 -7.09 -15.14 0.27
CA ASN A 38 -5.66 -15.06 0.58
C ASN A 38 -5.32 -13.63 1.00
N HIS A 39 -4.67 -13.49 2.15
CA HIS A 39 -4.02 -12.25 2.53
C HIS A 39 -2.78 -12.06 1.65
N VAL A 40 -2.77 -11.03 0.81
CA VAL A 40 -1.73 -10.80 -0.20
C VAL A 40 -0.88 -9.57 0.07
N ALA A 41 -1.37 -8.59 0.84
CA ALA A 41 -0.58 -7.42 1.18
C ALA A 41 -1.05 -6.71 2.46
N SER A 42 -0.12 -6.06 3.16
CA SER A 42 -0.40 -5.10 4.22
C SER A 42 0.17 -3.74 3.83
N ALA A 43 -0.69 -2.73 3.75
CA ALA A 43 -0.31 -1.34 3.51
C ALA A 43 -0.30 -0.56 4.82
N TYR A 44 0.85 0.03 5.15
CA TYR A 44 1.10 0.77 6.39
C TYR A 44 1.10 2.26 6.10
N PHE A 45 0.09 2.98 6.56
CA PHE A 45 -0.09 4.40 6.28
C PHE A 45 0.59 5.25 7.33
N THR A 46 1.56 6.05 6.92
CA THR A 46 2.44 6.85 7.78
C THR A 46 2.29 8.34 7.52
N GLU A 47 2.74 9.18 8.46
CA GLU A 47 2.75 10.63 8.27
C GLU A 47 3.51 11.05 6.99
N GLU A 48 3.17 12.22 6.44
CA GLU A 48 3.62 12.66 5.10
C GLU A 48 5.14 12.74 4.92
N ASN A 49 5.89 12.91 6.02
CA ASN A 49 7.34 13.02 6.00
C ASN A 49 8.07 11.68 6.20
N PHE A 50 7.33 10.59 6.42
CA PHE A 50 7.93 9.27 6.57
C PHE A 50 8.21 8.65 5.20
N CYS A 51 9.40 8.94 4.68
CA CYS A 51 9.85 8.48 3.39
C CYS A 51 10.68 7.20 3.54
N ARG A 52 10.00 6.07 3.80
CA ARG A 52 10.64 4.75 3.68
C ARG A 52 10.05 4.00 2.49
N PRO A 53 10.66 4.08 1.30
CA PRO A 53 10.19 3.37 0.10
C PRO A 53 10.49 1.86 0.13
N ASP A 54 10.61 1.27 1.31
CA ASP A 54 11.00 -0.14 1.45
C ASP A 54 9.74 -1.01 1.42
N ALA A 55 9.30 -1.38 0.22
CA ALA A 55 8.33 -2.47 0.10
C ALA A 55 9.06 -3.81 0.17
N ILE A 56 8.57 -4.71 1.01
CA ILE A 56 9.15 -6.04 1.21
C ILE A 56 8.14 -7.08 0.76
N PHE A 57 8.55 -7.93 -0.19
CA PHE A 57 7.87 -9.17 -0.50
C PHE A 57 8.44 -10.30 0.37
N CYS A 58 7.64 -10.78 1.31
CA CYS A 58 8.03 -11.83 2.26
C CYS A 58 6.86 -12.78 2.49
N GLU A 59 7.13 -14.09 2.59
CA GLU A 59 6.10 -15.13 2.85
C GLU A 59 4.88 -15.06 1.90
N GLY A 60 5.09 -14.68 0.64
CA GLY A 60 4.01 -14.56 -0.34
C GLY A 60 3.15 -13.31 -0.20
N LYS A 61 3.57 -12.33 0.61
CA LYS A 61 2.84 -11.08 0.88
C LYS A 61 3.68 -9.86 0.62
N ILE A 62 3.02 -8.78 0.21
CA ILE A 62 3.63 -7.46 0.01
C ILE A 62 3.41 -6.63 1.26
N HIS A 63 4.48 -6.15 1.89
CA HIS A 63 4.45 -5.24 3.03
C HIS A 63 5.03 -3.91 2.58
N PHE A 64 4.28 -2.82 2.65
CA PHE A 64 4.78 -1.54 2.13
C PHE A 64 4.16 -0.34 2.84
N TYR A 65 4.91 0.76 2.86
CA TYR A 65 4.47 2.02 3.43
C TYR A 65 3.80 2.88 2.36
N ALA A 66 2.75 3.59 2.76
CA ALA A 66 2.05 4.56 1.93
C ALA A 66 1.83 5.86 2.71
N PRO A 67 1.78 7.02 2.04
CA PRO A 67 1.42 8.28 2.70
C PRO A 67 0.00 8.24 3.26
N VAL A 68 -0.21 8.77 4.47
CA VAL A 68 -1.52 8.78 5.13
C VAL A 68 -2.62 9.50 4.34
N HIS A 69 -2.28 10.50 3.52
CA HIS A 69 -3.27 11.18 2.67
C HIS A 69 -3.88 10.25 1.60
N GLN A 70 -3.20 9.16 1.22
CA GLN A 70 -3.74 8.17 0.28
C GLN A 70 -4.76 7.23 0.94
N TYR A 71 -4.80 7.15 2.28
CA TYR A 71 -5.63 6.19 3.00
C TYR A 71 -7.11 6.30 2.65
N GLU A 72 -7.69 7.50 2.79
CA GLU A 72 -9.13 7.70 2.59
C GLU A 72 -9.53 7.36 1.16
N ALA A 73 -8.69 7.73 0.20
CA ALA A 73 -9.00 7.54 -1.20
C ALA A 73 -8.84 6.09 -1.68
N VAL A 74 -7.91 5.32 -1.10
CA VAL A 74 -7.86 3.86 -1.28
C VAL A 74 -9.11 3.21 -0.70
N ILE A 75 -9.51 3.59 0.52
CA ILE A 75 -10.70 3.04 1.19
C ILE A 75 -12.00 3.38 0.45
N GLU A 76 -12.15 4.61 -0.03
CA GLU A 76 -13.30 5.03 -0.82
C GLU A 76 -13.44 4.15 -2.05
N GLN A 77 -12.35 3.95 -2.81
CA GLN A 77 -12.40 3.11 -3.99
C GLN A 77 -12.70 1.63 -3.67
N LEU A 78 -12.19 1.09 -2.55
CA LEU A 78 -12.52 -0.28 -2.11
C LEU A 78 -14.00 -0.40 -1.76
N ASN A 79 -14.55 0.59 -1.05
CA ASN A 79 -15.96 0.63 -0.65
C ASN A 79 -16.93 0.80 -1.83
N MET A 80 -16.51 1.53 -2.86
CA MET A 80 -17.28 1.68 -4.10
C MET A 80 -17.32 0.39 -4.95
N GLY A 81 -16.60 -0.66 -4.55
CA GLY A 81 -16.46 -1.89 -5.33
C GLY A 81 -15.66 -1.69 -6.62
N LYS A 82 -14.85 -0.62 -6.71
CA LYS A 82 -13.96 -0.42 -7.85
C LYS A 82 -12.82 -1.45 -7.80
N SER A 83 -12.32 -1.83 -8.97
CA SER A 83 -11.19 -2.75 -9.05
C SER A 83 -9.91 -2.03 -8.64
N ILE A 84 -9.43 -2.32 -7.43
CA ILE A 84 -8.10 -1.90 -6.96
C ILE A 84 -7.14 -3.09 -7.04
N TYR A 85 -5.91 -2.78 -7.40
CA TYR A 85 -4.80 -3.71 -7.46
C TYR A 85 -3.65 -3.21 -6.61
N VAL A 86 -2.88 -4.15 -6.07
CA VAL A 86 -1.56 -3.89 -5.47
C VAL A 86 -0.52 -4.57 -6.34
N ALA A 87 0.56 -3.86 -6.64
CA ALA A 87 1.72 -4.41 -7.32
C ALA A 87 2.97 -4.31 -6.45
N TRP A 88 3.90 -5.22 -6.71
CA TRP A 88 5.27 -5.14 -6.22
C TRP A 88 6.25 -5.44 -7.35
N THR A 89 7.34 -4.66 -7.40
CA THR A 89 8.44 -4.84 -8.34
C THR A 89 9.78 -4.85 -7.60
N PRO A 90 10.71 -5.76 -7.94
CA PRO A 90 12.02 -5.77 -7.31
C PRO A 90 12.80 -4.49 -7.61
N LEU A 91 13.46 -3.93 -6.60
CA LEU A 91 14.32 -2.76 -6.78
C LEU A 91 15.64 -3.22 -7.41
N SER A 92 15.94 -2.71 -8.60
CA SER A 92 17.20 -3.02 -9.30
C SER A 92 18.39 -2.54 -8.47
N GLY A 93 19.29 -3.46 -8.09
CA GLY A 93 20.48 -3.15 -7.30
C GLY A 93 20.32 -3.29 -5.78
N SER A 94 19.13 -3.67 -5.28
CA SER A 94 19.00 -4.09 -3.88
C SER A 94 19.65 -5.47 -3.66
N ASN A 95 20.53 -5.55 -2.66
CA ASN A 95 21.12 -6.83 -2.22
C ASN A 95 20.24 -7.54 -1.17
N VAL A 96 19.11 -6.95 -0.79
CA VAL A 96 18.20 -7.53 0.19
C VAL A 96 17.09 -8.28 -0.55
N PRO A 97 17.00 -9.62 -0.41
CA PRO A 97 15.94 -10.40 -1.04
C PRO A 97 14.56 -9.87 -0.66
N GLY A 98 13.67 -9.75 -1.63
CA GLY A 98 12.30 -9.28 -1.42
C GLY A 98 12.16 -7.76 -1.28
N TYR A 99 13.23 -6.96 -1.27
CA TYR A 99 13.10 -5.51 -1.31
C TYR A 99 12.71 -5.01 -2.71
N GLY A 100 11.78 -4.07 -2.74
CA GLY A 100 11.22 -3.54 -3.96
C GLY A 100 10.40 -2.29 -3.74
N GLU A 101 9.66 -1.93 -4.77
CA GLU A 101 8.66 -0.87 -4.76
C GLU A 101 7.28 -1.50 -4.83
N ALA A 102 6.32 -0.95 -4.07
CA ALA A 102 4.94 -1.37 -4.14
C ALA A 102 4.02 -0.15 -4.19
N TYR A 103 2.92 -0.29 -4.89
CA TYR A 103 1.95 0.78 -5.10
C TYR A 103 0.57 0.20 -5.37
N PHE A 104 -0.44 1.00 -5.04
CA PHE A 104 -1.81 0.76 -5.48
C PHE A 104 -2.00 1.29 -6.91
N PHE A 105 -2.87 0.65 -7.68
CA PHE A 105 -3.36 1.18 -8.96
C PHE A 105 -4.77 0.66 -9.28
N ASN A 106 -5.50 1.38 -10.11
CA ASN A 106 -6.84 0.99 -10.56
C ASN A 106 -6.78 0.18 -11.89
N GLU A 107 -7.94 -0.23 -12.41
CA GLU A 107 -8.03 -0.95 -13.69
C GLU A 107 -7.44 -0.21 -14.91
N PHE A 108 -7.30 1.13 -14.83
CA PHE A 108 -6.69 1.97 -15.85
C PHE A 108 -5.17 2.16 -15.66
N LYS A 109 -4.57 1.44 -14.70
CA LYS A 109 -3.16 1.57 -14.31
C LYS A 109 -2.76 2.97 -13.83
N THR A 110 -3.73 3.76 -13.39
CA THR A 110 -3.47 5.00 -12.69
C THR A 110 -3.03 4.65 -11.28
N THR A 111 -1.80 5.00 -10.92
CA THR A 111 -1.33 4.95 -9.53
C THR A 111 -2.16 5.95 -8.72
N PHE A 112 -2.36 5.65 -7.44
CA PHE A 112 -3.09 6.56 -6.54
C PHE A 112 -2.18 7.74 -6.16
N GLU A 113 -1.81 8.55 -7.13
CA GLU A 113 -1.33 9.92 -6.92
C GLU A 113 -2.58 10.80 -6.99
N PHE A 114 -3.13 11.17 -5.84
CA PHE A 114 -4.11 12.24 -5.85
C PHE A 114 -3.35 13.54 -6.01
N GLU A 115 -3.53 14.19 -7.16
CA GLU A 115 -3.50 15.65 -7.18
C GLU A 115 -4.39 16.08 -6.01
N THR A 116 -3.80 16.73 -5.01
CA THR A 116 -4.57 17.54 -4.07
C THR A 116 -5.42 18.46 -4.95
N GLU A 117 -6.74 18.34 -4.90
CA GLU A 117 -7.62 19.35 -5.49
C GLU A 117 -7.18 20.70 -4.93
N GLN A 118 -6.36 21.43 -5.69
CA GLN A 118 -6.26 22.85 -5.47
C GLN A 118 -7.62 23.40 -5.89
N THR A 119 -8.45 23.62 -4.88
CA THR A 119 -9.58 24.53 -4.98
C THR A 119 -9.03 25.86 -5.46
N LEU A 120 -9.08 26.11 -6.76
CA LEU A 120 -8.90 27.45 -7.31
C LEU A 120 -10.27 28.11 -7.26
N VAL A 121 -10.47 28.84 -6.16
CA VAL A 121 -11.44 29.93 -6.14
C VAL A 121 -11.05 30.90 -7.24
N GLN A 122 -11.91 31.05 -8.25
CA GLN A 122 -12.01 32.26 -9.05
C GLN A 122 -13.47 32.69 -9.12
#